data_AF-A0A7C4ZY34-F1
#
_entry.id   AF-A0A7C4ZY34-F1
#
_cell.length_a   1.000
_cell.length_b   1.000
_cell.length_c   1.000
_cell.angle_alpha   90.00
_cell.angle_beta   90.00
_cell.angle_gamma   90.00
#
_symmetry.space_group_name_H-M   'P 1'
#
loop_
_entity.id
_entity.type
_entity.pdbx_description
1 polymer ?
#
loop_
_entity_poly.entity_id
_entity_poly.type
_entity_poly.pdbx_seq_one_letter_code
_entity_poly.pdbx_strand_id
1 'polypeptide(L)'
;MTTIVDRFKAAYGKSHADYLDRYDGPFRLHDHVIDAVRACVHLLNNLDLKAFGRRKADILVVATYLHDLGKLDENFQKMLRFRYDKQEGSLAQAGIKIVKHEASTFDFTDSITPADIASVCVMIGEVTGYYPDPNTFDQSALNDIWGFAATHHGLFYVSYEVRDRQSHIIPRIRRTWTTFNPGERARLTFVDLLLRYHPLGGMITACDLMASASQNRGKPIDGLLAEYTTLEGFIKHVIEHVEEIEQAIQKDDGKDYFLERILNLLLGGIKDLPTRKGDFYGTKSATTPLA
;
A
#
# COMPACT_ATOMS: atom_id res chain seq x y z
N MET A 1 -19.99 13.67 -10.10
CA MET A 1 -19.67 12.49 -9.27
C MET A 1 -18.35 12.78 -8.59
N THR A 2 -18.25 12.54 -7.28
CA THR A 2 -17.01 12.74 -6.52
C THR A 2 -16.05 11.59 -6.83
N THR A 3 -14.86 11.87 -7.36
CA THR A 3 -13.88 10.83 -7.71
C THR A 3 -13.19 10.28 -6.46
N ILE A 4 -12.48 9.15 -6.59
CA ILE A 4 -11.64 8.64 -5.49
C ILE A 4 -10.57 9.65 -5.05
N VAL A 5 -10.02 10.42 -5.99
CA VAL A 5 -9.05 11.49 -5.70
C VAL A 5 -9.68 12.57 -4.82
N ASP A 6 -10.92 12.99 -5.12
CA ASP A 6 -11.64 13.97 -4.31
C ASP A 6 -11.92 13.45 -2.89
N ARG A 7 -12.29 12.17 -2.77
CA ARG A 7 -12.49 11.51 -1.47
C ARG A 7 -11.20 11.49 -0.64
N PHE A 8 -10.06 11.21 -1.27
CA PHE A 8 -8.75 11.21 -0.62
C PHE A 8 -8.33 12.63 -0.18
N LYS A 9 -8.64 13.66 -0.99
CA LYS A 9 -8.36 15.06 -0.64
C LYS A 9 -9.21 15.53 0.56
N ALA A 10 -10.43 15.02 0.70
CA ALA A 10 -11.31 15.37 1.82
C ALA A 10 -10.98 14.60 3.12
N ALA A 11 -10.48 13.37 3.01
CA ALA A 11 -10.23 12.49 4.14
C ALA A 11 -8.97 12.86 4.95
N TYR A 12 -8.99 12.57 6.25
CA TYR A 12 -7.82 12.62 7.11
C TYR A 12 -6.91 11.43 6.77
N GLY A 13 -5.60 11.67 6.65
CA GLY A 13 -4.59 10.63 6.42
C GLY A 13 -3.92 10.16 7.71
N LYS A 14 -3.71 11.09 8.65
CA LYS A 14 -3.09 10.87 9.95
C LYS A 14 -3.81 11.69 11.03
N SER A 15 -3.67 11.27 12.28
CA SER A 15 -4.40 11.84 13.42
C SER A 15 -3.58 12.72 14.35
N HIS A 16 -2.28 12.83 14.13
CA HIS A 16 -1.38 13.40 15.13
C HIS A 16 -1.53 14.92 15.20
N ALA A 17 -1.91 15.38 16.38
CA ALA A 17 -2.09 16.80 16.66
C ALA A 17 -0.76 17.57 16.78
N ASP A 18 0.38 16.86 16.88
CA ASP A 18 1.73 17.46 16.88
C ASP A 18 2.13 18.03 15.50
N TYR A 19 1.32 17.78 14.47
CA TYR A 19 1.48 18.33 13.13
C TYR A 19 0.75 19.67 12.91
N LEU A 20 -0.06 20.11 13.87
CA LEU A 20 -0.84 21.35 13.78
C LEU A 20 0.05 22.60 13.63
N ASP A 21 1.28 22.56 14.16
CA ASP A 21 2.23 23.68 14.04
C ASP A 21 3.02 23.64 12.72
N ARG A 22 2.94 22.55 11.95
CA ARG A 22 3.73 22.33 10.72
C ARG A 22 2.91 22.41 9.43
N TYR A 23 1.60 22.24 9.50
CA TYR A 23 0.70 22.26 8.35
C TYR A 23 -0.52 23.14 8.64
N ASP A 24 -1.02 23.85 7.62
CA ASP A 24 -2.25 24.63 7.71
C ASP A 24 -3.47 23.69 7.65
N GLY A 25 -3.82 23.11 8.81
CA GLY A 25 -4.95 22.19 8.97
C GLY A 25 -4.56 20.70 9.02
N PRO A 26 -5.54 19.79 8.89
CA PRO A 26 -5.29 18.36 9.01
C PRO A 26 -4.56 17.80 7.81
N PHE A 27 -3.61 16.91 8.07
CA PHE A 27 -2.89 16.20 7.03
C PHE A 27 -3.82 15.24 6.27
N ARG A 28 -3.98 15.45 4.96
CA ARG A 28 -4.97 14.71 4.18
C ARG A 28 -4.44 13.35 3.75
N LEU A 29 -5.36 12.44 3.50
CA LEU A 29 -5.02 11.12 2.97
C LEU A 29 -4.32 11.25 1.62
N HIS A 30 -4.78 12.18 0.78
CA HIS A 30 -4.15 12.50 -0.50
C HIS A 30 -2.67 12.86 -0.35
N ASP A 31 -2.32 13.74 0.58
CA ASP A 31 -0.93 14.18 0.76
C ASP A 31 -0.02 13.01 1.12
N HIS A 32 -0.50 12.12 2.00
CA HIS A 32 0.23 10.91 2.39
C HIS A 32 0.53 9.99 1.20
N VAL A 33 -0.50 9.65 0.43
CA VAL A 33 -0.34 8.70 -0.66
C VAL A 33 0.44 9.31 -1.83
N ILE A 34 0.43 10.64 -1.98
CA ILE A 34 1.26 11.34 -2.96
C ILE A 34 2.74 11.27 -2.59
N ASP A 35 3.08 11.49 -1.32
CA ASP A 35 4.47 11.32 -0.86
C ASP A 35 4.95 9.88 -1.07
N ALA A 36 4.09 8.89 -0.78
CA ALA A 36 4.40 7.49 -1.03
C ALA A 36 4.58 7.20 -2.53
N VAL A 37 3.72 7.75 -3.40
CA VAL A 37 3.83 7.60 -4.86
C VAL A 37 5.09 8.27 -5.41
N ARG A 38 5.46 9.46 -4.92
CA ARG A 38 6.71 10.13 -5.29
C ARG A 38 7.91 9.27 -4.95
N ALA A 39 7.93 8.70 -3.74
CA ALA A 39 8.96 7.74 -3.36
C ALA A 39 8.96 6.54 -4.32
N CYS A 40 7.80 5.94 -4.60
CA CYS A 40 7.69 4.82 -5.52
C CYS A 40 8.26 5.15 -6.91
N VAL A 41 7.86 6.27 -7.52
CA VAL A 41 8.31 6.67 -8.86
C VAL A 41 9.80 7.01 -8.86
N HIS A 42 10.31 7.69 -7.84
CA HIS A 42 11.75 7.96 -7.70
C HIS A 42 12.56 6.66 -7.66
N LEU A 43 12.09 5.67 -6.90
CA LEU A 43 12.73 4.36 -6.81
C LEU A 43 12.65 3.60 -8.15
N LEU A 44 11.51 3.65 -8.85
CA LEU A 44 11.33 3.03 -10.16
C LEU A 44 12.18 3.66 -11.27
N ASN A 45 12.40 4.97 -11.24
CA ASN A 45 13.21 5.68 -12.24
C ASN A 45 14.68 5.22 -12.26
N ASN A 46 15.13 4.58 -11.19
CA ASN A 46 16.48 4.02 -11.08
C ASN A 46 16.55 2.53 -11.48
N LEU A 47 15.47 1.96 -12.05
CA LEU A 47 15.39 0.56 -12.46
C LEU A 47 15.36 0.40 -13.97
N ASP A 48 15.86 -0.74 -14.46
CA ASP A 48 15.62 -1.17 -15.84
C ASP A 48 14.18 -1.71 -15.97
N LEU A 49 13.26 -0.82 -16.35
CA LEU A 49 11.85 -1.18 -16.57
C LEU A 49 11.66 -2.20 -17.70
N LYS A 50 12.63 -2.40 -18.60
CA LYS A 50 12.54 -3.45 -19.63
C LYS A 50 12.67 -4.84 -18.99
N ALA A 51 13.50 -4.98 -17.98
CA ALA A 51 13.66 -6.22 -17.22
C ALA A 51 12.49 -6.47 -16.26
N PHE A 52 11.95 -5.41 -15.64
CA PHE A 52 10.86 -5.54 -14.68
C PHE A 52 9.47 -5.69 -15.32
N GLY A 53 9.27 -5.04 -16.48
CA GLY A 53 8.01 -5.01 -17.20
C GLY A 53 7.10 -3.85 -16.79
N ARG A 54 6.68 -3.04 -17.76
CA ARG A 54 5.87 -1.83 -17.55
C ARG A 54 4.57 -2.09 -16.79
N ARG A 55 3.87 -3.18 -17.12
CA ARG A 55 2.61 -3.58 -16.45
C ARG A 55 2.78 -3.69 -14.93
N LYS A 56 3.87 -4.30 -14.45
CA LYS A 56 4.10 -4.46 -13.00
C LYS A 56 4.42 -3.12 -12.33
N ALA A 57 5.14 -2.23 -13.04
CA ALA A 57 5.43 -0.89 -12.54
C ALA A 57 4.15 -0.06 -12.39
N ASP A 58 3.28 -0.07 -13.40
CA ASP A 58 1.97 0.60 -13.34
C ASP A 58 1.12 0.10 -12.16
N ILE A 59 1.09 -1.22 -11.95
CA ILE A 59 0.37 -1.83 -10.83
C ILE A 59 0.96 -1.38 -9.49
N LEU A 60 2.28 -1.41 -9.31
CA LEU A 60 2.91 -0.99 -8.06
C LEU A 60 2.67 0.49 -7.76
N VAL A 61 2.73 1.36 -8.77
CA VAL A 61 2.50 2.79 -8.61
C VAL A 61 1.05 3.07 -8.20
N VAL A 62 0.07 2.48 -8.90
CA VAL A 62 -1.35 2.66 -8.54
C VAL A 62 -1.70 1.98 -7.22
N ALA A 63 -1.12 0.80 -6.93
CA ALA A 63 -1.27 0.14 -5.64
C ALA A 63 -0.67 0.98 -4.50
N THR A 64 0.44 1.68 -4.73
CA THR A 64 1.02 2.63 -3.75
C THR A 64 0.05 3.77 -3.48
N TYR A 65 -0.61 4.32 -4.51
CA TYR A 65 -1.62 5.36 -4.28
C TYR A 65 -2.82 4.83 -3.49
N LEU A 66 -3.29 3.63 -3.80
CA LEU A 66 -4.51 3.04 -3.23
C LEU A 66 -4.28 2.19 -1.97
N HIS A 67 -3.04 2.08 -1.46
CA HIS A 67 -2.70 1.16 -0.37
C HIS A 67 -3.55 1.40 0.90
N ASP A 68 -3.89 2.67 1.13
CA ASP A 68 -4.64 3.17 2.26
C ASP A 68 -6.14 3.36 1.98
N LEU A 69 -6.68 2.79 0.89
CA LEU A 69 -8.07 2.98 0.48
C LEU A 69 -9.08 2.77 1.63
N GLY A 70 -8.85 1.77 2.47
CA GLY A 70 -9.72 1.48 3.60
C GLY A 70 -9.74 2.56 4.70
N LYS A 71 -8.83 3.55 4.68
CA LYS A 71 -8.90 4.71 5.59
C LYS A 71 -10.12 5.58 5.33
N LEU A 72 -10.79 5.42 4.18
CA LEU A 72 -12.08 6.05 3.90
C LEU A 72 -13.24 5.46 4.74
N ASP A 73 -13.01 4.39 5.51
CA ASP A 73 -13.98 3.87 6.47
C ASP A 73 -14.42 4.95 7.46
N GLU A 74 -15.72 5.04 7.70
CA GLU A 74 -16.30 6.06 8.55
C GLU A 74 -15.81 5.97 10.00
N ASN A 75 -15.65 4.76 10.55
CA ASN A 75 -15.09 4.59 11.88
C ASN A 75 -13.62 4.96 11.92
N PHE A 76 -12.85 4.60 10.88
CA PHE A 76 -11.45 5.01 10.78
C PHE A 76 -11.31 6.55 10.76
N GLN A 77 -12.11 7.23 9.94
CA GLN A 77 -12.13 8.71 9.90
C GLN A 77 -12.58 9.33 11.23
N LYS A 78 -13.56 8.73 11.91
CA LYS A 78 -13.96 9.15 13.27
C LYS A 78 -12.81 9.00 14.26
N MET A 79 -12.05 7.90 14.21
CA MET A 79 -10.87 7.71 15.06
C MET A 79 -9.80 8.76 14.81
N LEU A 80 -9.50 9.05 13.53
CA LEU A 80 -8.50 10.06 13.17
C LEU A 80 -8.93 11.43 13.65
N ARG A 81 -10.19 11.80 13.41
CA ARG A 81 -10.75 13.09 13.83
C ARG A 81 -10.79 13.23 15.35
N PHE A 82 -11.22 12.20 16.08
CA PHE A 82 -11.25 12.21 17.54
C PHE A 82 -9.89 12.57 18.14
N ARG A 83 -8.83 11.94 17.61
CA ARG A 83 -7.44 12.19 18.00
C ARG A 83 -6.93 13.56 17.54
N TYR A 84 -7.26 13.98 16.31
CA TYR A 84 -6.88 15.28 15.75
C TYR A 84 -7.48 16.44 16.55
N ASP A 85 -8.78 16.35 16.88
CA ASP A 85 -9.53 17.34 17.66
C ASP A 85 -9.14 17.34 19.17
N LYS A 86 -8.16 16.51 19.58
CA LYS A 86 -7.71 16.32 20.97
C LYS A 86 -8.87 16.06 21.95
N GLN A 87 -9.87 15.31 21.51
CA GLN A 87 -11.02 15.00 22.35
C GLN A 87 -10.58 14.17 23.57
N GLU A 88 -11.08 14.54 24.74
CA GLU A 88 -10.79 13.83 25.99
C GLU A 88 -11.55 12.51 26.09
N GLY A 89 -10.99 11.57 26.85
CA GLY A 89 -11.56 10.24 27.05
C GLY A 89 -11.10 9.23 25.99
N SER A 90 -11.77 8.08 25.99
CA SER A 90 -11.47 6.96 25.10
C SER A 90 -12.41 6.91 23.90
N LEU A 91 -11.95 6.32 22.79
CA LEU A 91 -12.77 6.06 21.60
C LEU A 91 -14.07 5.30 21.94
N ALA A 92 -14.01 4.37 22.91
CA ALA A 92 -15.17 3.61 23.36
C ALA A 92 -16.23 4.48 24.05
N GLN A 93 -15.80 5.45 24.88
CA GLN A 93 -16.72 6.41 25.52
C GLN A 93 -17.38 7.33 24.49
N ALA A 94 -16.68 7.65 23.40
CA ALA A 94 -17.21 8.40 22.27
C ALA A 94 -18.07 7.55 21.31
N GLY A 95 -18.28 6.26 21.58
CA GLY A 95 -19.03 5.36 20.70
C GLY A 95 -18.33 5.06 19.37
N ILE A 96 -17.02 5.26 19.28
CA ILE A 96 -16.22 5.05 18.07
C ILE A 96 -15.62 3.64 18.09
N LYS A 97 -15.97 2.84 17.09
CA LYS A 97 -15.43 1.49 16.91
C LYS A 97 -13.98 1.56 16.43
N ILE A 98 -13.08 0.82 17.06
CA ILE A 98 -11.70 0.66 16.59
C ILE A 98 -11.68 -0.30 15.40
N VAL A 99 -11.18 0.17 14.27
CA VAL A 99 -11.02 -0.61 13.03
C VAL A 99 -9.61 -0.48 12.48
N LYS A 100 -9.20 -1.47 11.68
CA LYS A 100 -7.95 -1.45 10.89
C LYS A 100 -8.34 -1.13 9.45
N HIS A 101 -7.69 -0.16 8.83
CA HIS A 101 -8.10 0.31 7.50
C HIS A 101 -7.90 -0.78 6.44
N GLU A 102 -6.87 -1.61 6.57
CA GLU A 102 -6.60 -2.75 5.71
C GLU A 102 -7.77 -3.74 5.71
N ALA A 103 -8.46 -3.87 6.86
CA ALA A 103 -9.64 -4.72 7.01
C ALA A 103 -10.88 -4.17 6.29
N SER A 104 -10.90 -2.87 5.99
CA SER A 104 -11.99 -2.16 5.31
C SER A 104 -11.74 -1.99 3.80
N THR A 105 -10.59 -2.41 3.27
CA THR A 105 -10.25 -2.22 1.84
C THR A 105 -11.34 -2.73 0.90
N PHE A 106 -11.85 -3.95 1.12
CA PHE A 106 -12.87 -4.54 0.23
C PHE A 106 -14.24 -3.88 0.30
N ASP A 107 -14.54 -3.11 1.36
CA ASP A 107 -15.79 -2.34 1.46
C ASP A 107 -15.87 -1.24 0.38
N PHE A 108 -14.73 -0.89 -0.23
CA PHE A 108 -14.64 0.14 -1.25
C PHE A 108 -14.39 -0.39 -2.66
N THR A 109 -13.92 -1.62 -2.82
CA THR A 109 -13.44 -2.14 -4.13
C THR A 109 -14.52 -2.13 -5.21
N ASP A 110 -15.75 -2.55 -4.90
CA ASP A 110 -16.88 -2.53 -5.83
C ASP A 110 -17.32 -1.11 -6.21
N SER A 111 -16.95 -0.10 -5.42
CA SER A 111 -17.24 1.32 -5.69
C SER A 111 -16.19 2.02 -6.55
N ILE A 112 -15.04 1.39 -6.78
CA ILE A 112 -13.97 1.95 -7.62
C ILE A 112 -14.28 1.64 -9.09
N THR A 113 -14.52 2.69 -9.86
CA THR A 113 -14.83 2.58 -11.28
C THR A 113 -13.57 2.69 -12.15
N PRO A 114 -13.62 2.28 -13.43
CA PRO A 114 -12.53 2.57 -14.37
C PRO A 114 -12.21 4.07 -14.50
N ALA A 115 -13.21 4.94 -14.33
CA ALA A 115 -13.00 6.40 -14.34
C ALA A 115 -12.21 6.87 -13.11
N ASP A 116 -12.44 6.24 -11.94
CA ASP A 116 -11.64 6.51 -10.74
C ASP A 116 -10.18 6.12 -10.96
N ILE A 117 -9.92 4.93 -11.50
CA ILE A 117 -8.55 4.49 -11.85
C ILE A 117 -7.90 5.45 -12.86
N ALA A 118 -8.62 5.88 -13.90
CA ALA A 118 -8.11 6.85 -14.86
C ALA A 118 -7.76 8.19 -14.19
N SER A 119 -8.61 8.69 -13.29
CA SER A 119 -8.34 9.92 -12.53
C SER A 119 -7.10 9.80 -11.64
N VAL A 120 -6.88 8.64 -11.03
CA VAL A 120 -5.67 8.34 -10.25
C VAL A 120 -4.45 8.37 -11.17
N CYS A 121 -4.52 7.73 -12.34
CA CYS A 121 -3.40 7.70 -13.28
C CYS A 121 -3.00 9.11 -13.76
N VAL A 122 -3.98 9.95 -14.08
CA VAL A 122 -3.76 11.36 -14.47
C VAL A 122 -3.07 12.11 -13.33
N MET A 123 -3.63 12.04 -12.13
CA MET A 123 -3.10 12.75 -10.97
C MET A 123 -1.67 12.28 -10.62
N ILE A 124 -1.38 10.98 -10.69
CA ILE A 124 -0.02 10.45 -10.51
C ILE A 124 0.92 11.02 -11.57
N GLY A 125 0.47 11.10 -12.83
CA GLY A 125 1.22 11.71 -13.92
C GLY A 125 1.52 13.19 -13.70
N GLU A 126 0.56 13.96 -13.22
CA GLU A 126 0.71 15.39 -12.95
C GLU A 126 1.71 15.66 -11.82
N VAL A 127 1.71 14.83 -10.77
CA VAL A 127 2.57 15.06 -9.58
C VAL A 127 3.95 14.43 -9.67
N THR A 128 4.16 13.46 -10.55
CA THR A 128 5.44 12.71 -10.65
C THR A 128 6.05 12.66 -12.04
N GLY A 129 5.30 12.98 -13.09
CA GLY A 129 5.71 12.78 -14.48
C GLY A 129 5.61 11.33 -14.97
N TYR A 130 5.29 10.36 -14.11
CA TYR A 130 5.03 8.98 -14.51
C TYR A 130 3.53 8.77 -14.74
N TYR A 131 3.14 8.38 -15.96
CA TYR A 131 1.73 8.18 -16.32
C TYR A 131 1.43 6.67 -16.45
N PRO A 132 0.81 6.03 -15.44
CA PRO A 132 0.38 4.63 -15.59
C PRO A 132 -0.62 4.51 -16.74
N ASP A 133 -0.55 3.41 -17.50
CA ASP A 133 -1.53 3.17 -18.57
C ASP A 133 -2.85 2.68 -17.95
N PRO A 134 -3.97 3.41 -18.09
CA PRO A 134 -5.26 3.00 -17.53
C PRO A 134 -5.77 1.67 -18.10
N ASN A 135 -5.27 1.22 -19.25
CA ASN A 135 -5.64 -0.08 -19.83
C ASN A 135 -4.89 -1.26 -19.19
N THR A 136 -3.92 -1.00 -18.30
CA THR A 136 -3.19 -2.03 -17.56
C THR A 136 -4.08 -2.76 -16.53
N PHE A 137 -5.15 -2.11 -16.07
CA PHE A 137 -5.88 -2.51 -14.86
C PHE A 137 -7.07 -3.45 -15.14
N ASP A 138 -6.77 -4.62 -15.70
CA ASP A 138 -7.70 -5.75 -15.75
C ASP A 138 -8.04 -6.27 -14.33
N GLN A 139 -8.99 -7.21 -14.22
CA GLN A 139 -9.41 -7.77 -12.93
C GLN A 139 -8.25 -8.40 -12.14
N SER A 140 -7.26 -9.00 -12.82
CA SER A 140 -6.10 -9.57 -12.14
C SER A 140 -5.18 -8.49 -11.57
N ALA A 141 -4.98 -7.39 -12.29
CA ALA A 141 -4.23 -6.24 -11.80
C ALA A 141 -4.93 -5.58 -10.61
N LEU A 142 -6.27 -5.43 -10.67
CA LEU A 142 -7.06 -4.92 -9.54
C LEU A 142 -6.95 -5.85 -8.31
N ASN A 143 -7.02 -7.17 -8.49
CA ASN A 143 -6.83 -8.12 -7.40
C ASN A 143 -5.45 -7.97 -6.73
N ASP A 144 -4.39 -7.67 -7.50
CA ASP A 144 -3.06 -7.39 -6.95
C ASP A 144 -3.04 -6.07 -6.17
N ILE A 145 -3.66 -5.01 -6.71
CA ILE A 145 -3.80 -3.71 -6.02
C ILE A 145 -4.53 -3.88 -4.68
N TRP A 146 -5.64 -4.62 -4.65
CA TRP A 146 -6.39 -4.89 -3.43
C TRP A 146 -5.63 -5.79 -2.48
N GLY A 147 -4.86 -6.75 -3.02
CA GLY A 147 -3.90 -7.54 -2.27
C GLY A 147 -2.92 -6.64 -1.52
N PHE A 148 -2.22 -5.77 -2.24
CA PHE A 148 -1.28 -4.83 -1.63
C PHE A 148 -1.93 -3.94 -0.58
N ALA A 149 -3.08 -3.35 -0.88
CA ALA A 149 -3.82 -2.51 0.08
C ALA A 149 -4.22 -3.29 1.34
N ALA A 150 -4.61 -4.56 1.23
CA ALA A 150 -4.93 -5.38 2.38
C ALA A 150 -3.69 -5.89 3.14
N THR A 151 -2.56 -6.11 2.47
CA THR A 151 -1.42 -6.84 3.05
C THR A 151 -0.16 -6.00 3.31
N HIS A 152 -0.11 -4.71 2.95
CA HIS A 152 1.12 -3.91 3.00
C HIS A 152 1.74 -3.78 4.40
N HIS A 153 0.94 -3.90 5.46
CA HIS A 153 1.42 -3.99 6.85
C HIS A 153 1.78 -5.42 7.31
N GLY A 154 1.65 -6.44 6.45
CA GLY A 154 2.00 -7.83 6.78
C GLY A 154 1.04 -8.54 7.75
N LEU A 155 -0.01 -7.86 8.22
CA LEU A 155 -0.94 -8.38 9.23
C LEU A 155 -2.09 -9.22 8.68
N PHE A 156 -2.37 -9.07 7.38
CA PHE A 156 -3.53 -9.67 6.75
C PHE A 156 -3.16 -10.34 5.43
N TYR A 157 -4.09 -11.16 4.94
CA TYR A 157 -4.11 -11.70 3.59
C TYR A 157 -5.53 -11.66 3.03
N VAL A 158 -5.63 -11.72 1.71
CA VAL A 158 -6.91 -11.85 1.01
C VAL A 158 -7.19 -13.33 0.78
N SER A 159 -8.32 -13.81 1.30
CA SER A 159 -8.85 -15.14 1.06
C SER A 159 -10.00 -15.02 0.06
N TYR A 160 -9.99 -15.82 -1.00
CA TYR A 160 -11.07 -15.89 -1.99
C TYR A 160 -11.94 -17.10 -1.66
N GLU A 161 -13.10 -16.85 -1.07
CA GLU A 161 -13.93 -17.88 -0.44
C GLU A 161 -15.27 -18.06 -1.17
N VAL A 162 -15.72 -19.31 -1.29
CA VAL A 162 -17.06 -19.63 -1.79
C VAL A 162 -18.11 -19.23 -0.76
N ARG A 163 -19.04 -18.36 -1.16
CA ARG A 163 -20.10 -17.84 -0.29
C ARG A 163 -21.30 -18.79 -0.16
N ASP A 164 -21.63 -19.51 -1.22
CA ASP A 164 -22.88 -20.26 -1.35
C ASP A 164 -22.73 -21.52 -2.21
N ARG A 165 -23.82 -22.30 -2.33
CA ARG A 165 -23.89 -23.50 -3.17
C ARG A 165 -23.74 -23.19 -4.67
N GLN A 166 -23.84 -21.92 -5.08
CA GLN A 166 -23.72 -21.46 -6.47
C GLN A 166 -22.26 -21.14 -6.83
N SER A 167 -21.32 -21.41 -5.92
CA SER A 167 -19.88 -21.22 -6.13
C SER A 167 -19.47 -19.76 -6.36
N HIS A 168 -20.24 -18.79 -5.88
CA HIS A 168 -19.83 -17.39 -5.91
C HIS A 168 -18.62 -17.18 -5.01
N ILE A 169 -17.51 -16.71 -5.60
CA ILE A 169 -16.26 -16.42 -4.89
C ILE A 169 -16.26 -14.96 -4.45
N ILE A 170 -16.05 -14.72 -3.17
CA ILE A 170 -15.91 -13.38 -2.59
C ILE A 170 -14.54 -13.20 -1.93
N PRO A 171 -13.91 -12.03 -2.06
CA PRO A 171 -12.71 -11.71 -1.29
C PRO A 171 -13.07 -11.46 0.18
N ARG A 172 -12.22 -11.95 1.08
CA ARG A 172 -12.32 -11.73 2.52
C ARG A 172 -10.94 -11.47 3.10
N ILE A 173 -10.85 -10.46 3.95
CA ILE A 173 -9.61 -10.16 4.66
C ILE A 173 -9.51 -11.05 5.90
N ARG A 174 -8.39 -11.76 6.02
CA ARG A 174 -8.10 -12.71 7.08
C ARG A 174 -6.76 -12.37 7.73
N ARG A 175 -6.59 -12.71 9.00
CA ARG A 175 -5.39 -12.36 9.80
C ARG A 175 -4.32 -13.44 9.79
N THR A 176 -4.72 -14.69 9.95
CA THR A 176 -3.79 -15.81 10.15
C THR A 176 -3.62 -16.59 8.86
N TRP A 177 -2.54 -16.30 8.12
CA TRP A 177 -2.26 -16.96 6.84
C TRP A 177 -1.84 -18.43 7.00
N THR A 178 -1.54 -18.89 8.22
CA THR A 178 -1.27 -20.32 8.49
C THR A 178 -2.54 -21.15 8.71
N THR A 179 -3.72 -20.52 8.72
CA THR A 179 -5.01 -21.23 8.85
C THR A 179 -5.65 -21.44 7.47
N PHE A 180 -6.25 -22.61 7.26
CA PHE A 180 -7.06 -22.91 6.08
C PHE A 180 -8.54 -22.71 6.41
N ASN A 181 -9.22 -21.87 5.64
CA ASN A 181 -10.65 -21.64 5.80
C ASN A 181 -11.46 -22.59 4.91
N PRO A 182 -12.49 -23.28 5.44
CA PRO A 182 -13.40 -24.05 4.60
C PRO A 182 -14.02 -23.18 3.50
N GLY A 183 -13.91 -23.62 2.25
CA GLY A 183 -14.44 -22.88 1.10
C GLY A 183 -13.46 -21.88 0.47
N GLU A 184 -12.26 -21.71 1.02
CA GLU A 184 -11.20 -20.96 0.34
C GLU A 184 -10.75 -21.67 -0.95
N ARG A 185 -10.77 -20.94 -2.06
CA ARG A 185 -10.32 -21.42 -3.39
C ARG A 185 -8.93 -20.92 -3.74
N ALA A 186 -8.60 -19.72 -3.29
CA ALA A 186 -7.32 -19.09 -3.49
C ALA A 186 -7.05 -18.12 -2.35
N ARG A 187 -5.79 -17.76 -2.17
CA ARG A 187 -5.37 -16.69 -1.26
C ARG A 187 -4.30 -15.85 -1.92
N LEU A 188 -4.21 -14.60 -1.49
CA LEU A 188 -3.16 -13.67 -1.85
C LEU A 188 -2.58 -13.10 -0.56
N THR A 189 -1.36 -13.52 -0.25
CA THR A 189 -0.58 -13.09 0.91
C THR A 189 0.44 -12.04 0.50
N PHE A 190 1.03 -11.35 1.48
CA PHE A 190 2.17 -10.49 1.23
C PHE A 190 3.36 -11.24 0.60
N VAL A 191 3.58 -12.51 0.97
CA VAL A 191 4.65 -13.35 0.40
C VAL A 191 4.41 -13.63 -1.10
N ASP A 192 3.16 -13.91 -1.48
CA ASP A 192 2.81 -14.12 -2.90
C ASP A 192 3.12 -12.86 -3.72
N LEU A 193 2.83 -11.68 -3.17
CA LEU A 193 3.10 -10.39 -3.80
C LEU A 193 4.60 -10.07 -3.83
N LEU A 194 5.35 -10.37 -2.76
CA LEU A 194 6.82 -10.28 -2.72
C LEU A 194 7.46 -11.06 -3.86
N LEU A 195 6.99 -12.29 -4.11
CA LEU A 195 7.51 -13.14 -5.18
C LEU A 195 7.03 -12.71 -6.57
N ARG A 196 5.74 -12.43 -6.75
CA ARG A 196 5.17 -12.04 -8.06
C ARG A 196 5.76 -10.74 -8.58
N TYR A 197 6.04 -9.80 -7.68
CA TYR A 197 6.63 -8.50 -7.97
C TYR A 197 8.12 -8.45 -7.62
N HIS A 198 8.79 -9.58 -7.41
CA HIS A 198 10.21 -9.61 -7.07
C HIS A 198 11.03 -8.79 -8.08
N PRO A 199 11.97 -7.94 -7.63
CA PRO A 199 12.37 -7.74 -6.22
C PRO A 199 11.59 -6.65 -5.48
N LEU A 200 10.54 -6.08 -6.08
CA LEU A 200 9.85 -4.87 -5.62
C LEU A 200 8.55 -5.12 -4.87
N GLY A 201 8.17 -6.36 -4.56
CA GLY A 201 6.87 -6.62 -3.93
C GLY A 201 6.69 -6.06 -2.51
N GLY A 202 7.76 -5.64 -1.83
CA GLY A 202 7.70 -4.91 -0.56
C GLY A 202 7.85 -3.39 -0.71
N MET A 203 7.91 -2.88 -1.95
CA MET A 203 8.17 -1.46 -2.22
C MET A 203 7.07 -0.56 -1.66
N ILE A 204 5.81 -1.00 -1.67
CA ILE A 204 4.69 -0.23 -1.12
C ILE A 204 4.88 0.02 0.38
N THR A 205 5.25 -1.01 1.15
CA THR A 205 5.60 -0.88 2.57
C THR A 205 6.74 0.13 2.75
N ALA A 206 7.80 0.03 1.94
CA ALA A 206 8.93 0.94 2.02
C ALA A 206 8.51 2.39 1.73
N CYS A 207 7.68 2.62 0.70
CA CYS A 207 7.18 3.93 0.32
C CYS A 207 6.23 4.55 1.35
N ASP A 208 5.34 3.76 1.95
CA ASP A 208 4.48 4.22 3.06
C ASP A 208 5.32 4.67 4.27
N LEU A 209 6.37 3.89 4.61
CA LEU A 209 7.30 4.27 5.67
C LEU A 209 8.07 5.55 5.35
N MET A 210 8.49 5.76 4.10
CA MET A 210 9.12 7.02 3.69
C MET A 210 8.19 8.21 3.83
N ALA A 211 6.97 8.07 3.34
CA ALA A 211 5.96 9.12 3.43
C ALA A 211 5.71 9.46 4.91
N SER A 212 5.55 8.43 5.74
CA SER A 212 5.40 8.60 7.18
C SER A 212 6.63 9.24 7.83
N ALA A 213 7.86 8.87 7.44
CA ALA A 213 9.09 9.45 7.97
C ALA A 213 9.30 10.92 7.55
N SER A 214 8.98 11.26 6.29
CA SER A 214 8.96 12.62 5.77
C SER A 214 8.10 13.52 6.64
N GLN A 215 6.89 13.05 6.94
CA GLN A 215 5.92 13.73 7.79
C GLN A 215 6.44 13.88 9.23
N ASN A 216 6.86 12.78 9.85
CA ASN A 216 7.36 12.78 11.23
C ASN A 216 8.55 13.75 11.41
N ARG A 217 9.47 13.78 10.43
CA ARG A 217 10.66 14.63 10.45
C ARG A 217 10.37 16.08 10.02
N GLY A 218 9.18 16.37 9.49
CA GLY A 218 8.84 17.69 8.94
C GLY A 218 9.72 18.09 7.75
N LYS A 219 10.31 17.09 7.08
CA LYS A 219 11.14 17.28 5.89
C LYS A 219 10.29 16.93 4.66
N PRO A 220 10.25 17.76 3.61
CA PRO A 220 9.62 17.38 2.35
C PRO A 220 10.19 16.06 1.81
N ILE A 221 9.34 15.25 1.17
CA ILE A 221 9.75 13.95 0.65
C ILE A 221 10.91 14.07 -0.35
N ASP A 222 10.94 15.13 -1.16
CA ASP A 222 12.02 15.42 -2.11
C ASP A 222 13.37 15.59 -1.42
N GLY A 223 13.38 16.17 -0.21
CA GLY A 223 14.59 16.31 0.60
C GLY A 223 15.12 14.95 1.07
N LEU A 224 14.24 14.04 1.46
CA LEU A 224 14.62 12.66 1.78
C LEU A 224 15.06 11.88 0.54
N LEU A 225 14.37 12.03 -0.60
CA LEU A 225 14.71 11.34 -1.83
C LEU A 225 16.06 11.80 -2.41
N ALA A 226 16.43 13.07 -2.23
CA ALA A 226 17.74 13.58 -2.63
C ALA A 226 18.90 12.98 -1.83
N GLU A 227 18.66 12.53 -0.58
CA GLU A 227 19.66 11.85 0.25
C GLU A 227 19.97 10.42 -0.27
N TYR A 228 19.03 9.78 -0.99
CA TYR A 228 19.18 8.39 -1.46
C TYR A 228 19.09 8.29 -2.99
N THR A 229 20.26 8.23 -3.62
CA THR A 229 20.41 8.16 -5.09
C THR A 229 20.20 6.75 -5.67
N THR A 230 20.11 5.72 -4.82
CA THR A 230 19.86 4.33 -5.25
C THR A 230 18.82 3.67 -4.35
N LEU A 231 18.02 2.77 -4.93
CA LEU A 231 17.05 1.95 -4.20
C LEU A 231 17.73 1.09 -3.13
N GLU A 232 18.92 0.54 -3.41
CA GLU A 232 19.72 -0.20 -2.43
C GLU A 232 20.15 0.71 -1.26
N GLY A 233 20.67 1.90 -1.54
CA GLY A 233 21.08 2.85 -0.50
C GLY A 233 19.91 3.28 0.37
N PHE A 234 18.75 3.51 -0.23
CA PHE A 234 17.52 3.81 0.49
C PHE A 234 17.10 2.67 1.42
N ILE A 235 16.97 1.44 0.90
CA ILE A 235 16.54 0.30 1.71
C ILE A 235 17.51 0.04 2.86
N LYS A 236 18.82 0.14 2.62
CA LYS A 236 19.84 0.04 3.69
C LYS A 236 19.62 1.08 4.77
N HIS A 237 19.36 2.33 4.42
CA HIS A 237 19.08 3.38 5.40
C HIS A 237 17.84 3.06 6.25
N VAL A 238 16.76 2.57 5.63
CA VAL A 238 15.56 2.18 6.39
C VAL A 238 15.86 1.01 7.33
N ILE A 239 16.63 0.02 6.87
CA ILE A 239 17.09 -1.11 7.70
C ILE A 239 17.89 -0.61 8.91
N GLU A 240 18.80 0.36 8.72
CA GLU A 240 19.59 0.94 9.81
C GLU A 240 18.74 1.62 10.90
N HIS A 241 17.54 2.10 10.55
CA HIS A 241 16.63 2.77 11.48
C HIS A 241 15.37 1.94 11.77
N VAL A 242 15.38 0.65 11.42
CA VAL A 242 14.17 -0.18 11.44
C VAL A 242 13.65 -0.39 12.85
N GLU A 243 14.52 -0.50 13.85
CA GLU A 243 14.12 -0.67 15.25
C GLU A 243 13.35 0.55 15.75
N GLU A 244 13.80 1.76 15.43
CA GLU A 244 13.11 3.00 15.82
C GLU A 244 11.73 3.09 15.15
N ILE A 245 11.66 2.71 13.87
CA ILE A 245 10.42 2.68 13.09
C ILE A 245 9.46 1.64 13.67
N GLU A 246 9.92 0.42 13.92
CA GLU A 246 9.11 -0.66 14.50
C GLU A 246 8.66 -0.32 15.92
N GLN A 247 9.50 0.30 16.75
CA GLN A 247 9.11 0.77 18.09
C GLN A 247 8.02 1.84 18.03
N ALA A 248 8.12 2.78 17.08
CA ALA A 248 7.08 3.79 16.88
C ALA A 248 5.74 3.16 16.45
N ILE A 249 5.78 2.16 15.56
CA ILE A 249 4.58 1.44 15.12
C ILE A 249 4.04 0.53 16.25
N GLN A 250 4.91 -0.12 17.02
CA GLN A 250 4.56 -0.93 18.19
C GLN A 250 3.88 -0.11 19.28
N LYS A 251 4.24 1.16 19.46
CA LYS A 251 3.57 2.03 20.42
C LYS A 251 2.09 2.24 20.07
N ASP A 252 1.75 2.17 18.78
CA ASP A 252 0.39 2.39 18.26
C ASP A 252 -0.40 1.08 18.01
N ASP A 253 0.27 -0.06 17.72
CA ASP A 253 -0.38 -1.35 17.38
C ASP A 253 0.11 -2.56 18.21
N GLY A 254 1.16 -2.40 19.03
CA GLY A 254 1.65 -3.42 19.95
C GLY A 254 2.25 -4.68 19.31
N LYS A 255 2.70 -4.61 18.05
CA LYS A 255 3.12 -5.80 17.28
C LYS A 255 4.43 -5.63 16.54
N ASP A 256 5.12 -6.74 16.36
CA ASP A 256 6.30 -6.88 15.53
C ASP A 256 5.89 -7.05 14.06
N TYR A 257 6.45 -6.22 13.18
CA TYR A 257 6.12 -6.18 11.74
C TYR A 257 7.13 -6.93 10.90
N PHE A 258 8.22 -7.43 11.49
CA PHE A 258 9.34 -8.06 10.78
C PHE A 258 9.84 -7.21 9.61
N LEU A 259 9.76 -5.89 9.75
CA LEU A 259 10.06 -4.92 8.71
C LEU A 259 11.49 -5.09 8.22
N GLU A 260 12.42 -5.35 9.13
CA GLU A 260 13.82 -5.63 8.80
C GLU A 260 13.93 -6.81 7.82
N ARG A 261 13.15 -7.88 8.02
CA ARG A 261 13.18 -9.07 7.17
C ARG A 261 12.59 -8.78 5.79
N ILE A 262 11.51 -7.99 5.73
CA ILE A 262 10.86 -7.57 4.48
C ILE A 262 11.84 -6.72 3.65
N LEU A 263 12.49 -5.75 4.29
CA LEU A 263 13.47 -4.87 3.66
C LEU A 263 14.72 -5.64 3.21
N ASN A 264 15.20 -6.60 4.02
CA ASN A 264 16.30 -7.48 3.62
C ASN A 264 15.95 -8.36 2.41
N LEU A 265 14.71 -8.84 2.31
CA LEU A 265 14.24 -9.59 1.14
C LEU A 265 14.23 -8.72 -0.12
N LEU A 266 13.73 -7.48 -0.03
CA LEU A 266 13.82 -6.49 -1.11
C LEU A 266 15.27 -6.26 -1.54
N LEU A 267 16.16 -6.01 -0.57
CA LEU A 267 17.57 -5.73 -0.81
C LEU A 267 18.29 -6.90 -1.48
N GLY A 268 18.02 -8.14 -1.05
CA GLY A 268 18.56 -9.35 -1.67
C GLY A 268 18.14 -9.48 -3.13
N GLY A 269 16.89 -9.17 -3.45
CA GLY A 269 16.39 -9.22 -4.82
C GLY A 269 16.96 -8.13 -5.74
N ILE A 270 17.28 -6.96 -5.20
CA ILE A 270 17.87 -5.84 -5.95
C ILE A 270 19.30 -6.14 -6.39
N LYS A 271 20.10 -6.77 -5.52
CA LYS A 271 21.49 -7.18 -5.83
C LYS A 271 21.58 -8.14 -7.02
N ASP A 272 20.48 -8.85 -7.32
CA ASP A 272 20.37 -9.81 -8.41
C ASP A 272 19.81 -9.20 -9.72
N LEU A 273 19.38 -7.94 -9.73
CA LEU A 273 18.85 -7.27 -10.93
C LEU A 273 19.85 -7.15 -12.10
N PRO A 274 21.17 -6.91 -11.90
CA PRO A 274 22.10 -6.81 -13.02
C PRO A 274 22.50 -8.15 -13.64
N THR A 275 22.21 -9.29 -12.98
CA THR A 275 22.74 -10.61 -13.36
C THR A 275 21.70 -11.56 -13.95
N ARG A 276 20.40 -11.29 -13.77
CA ARG A 276 19.34 -12.20 -14.23
C ARG A 276 18.75 -11.79 -15.59
N LYS A 277 19.48 -12.11 -16.66
CA LYS A 277 18.89 -12.28 -18.01
C LYS A 277 18.12 -13.60 -18.05
N GLY A 278 16.92 -13.65 -17.49
CA GLY A 278 16.09 -14.84 -17.57
C GLY A 278 14.79 -14.67 -16.80
N ASP A 279 13.67 -14.70 -17.53
CA ASP A 279 12.32 -14.74 -16.99
C ASP A 279 12.19 -15.88 -15.98
N PHE A 280 12.11 -15.55 -14.69
CA PHE A 280 11.98 -16.57 -13.64
C PHE A 280 10.61 -17.28 -13.66
N TYR A 281 9.66 -16.78 -14.45
CA TYR A 281 8.41 -17.46 -14.74
C TYR A 281 8.06 -17.17 -16.18
N GLY A 282 8.25 -18.17 -17.04
CA GLY A 282 7.75 -18.14 -18.39
C GLY A 282 6.28 -17.71 -18.36
N THR A 283 5.95 -16.74 -19.21
CA THR A 283 4.61 -16.25 -19.50
C THR A 283 3.76 -17.36 -20.12
N LYS A 284 3.46 -18.42 -19.36
CA LYS A 284 2.24 -19.18 -19.60
C LYS A 284 1.12 -18.39 -18.95
N SER A 285 0.53 -17.52 -19.76
CA SER A 285 -0.86 -17.12 -19.66
C SER A 285 -1.68 -18.25 -19.04
N ALA A 286 -2.08 -18.09 -17.78
CA ALA A 286 -3.06 -18.95 -17.15
C ALA A 286 -4.45 -18.55 -17.69
N THR A 287 -4.69 -18.86 -18.96
CA THR A 287 -6.00 -18.82 -19.62
C THR A 287 -6.77 -20.11 -19.42
N THR A 288 -6.48 -20.90 -18.38
CA THR A 288 -7.33 -22.03 -18.03
C THR A 288 -8.52 -21.48 -17.23
N PRO A 289 -9.76 -21.57 -17.75
CA PRO A 289 -10.92 -21.28 -16.94
C PRO A 289 -10.91 -22.27 -15.77
N LEU A 290 -11.13 -21.78 -14.55
CA LEU A 290 -11.40 -22.64 -13.40
C LEU A 290 -12.62 -23.50 -13.73
N ALA A 291 -12.40 -24.81 -13.85
CA ALA A 291 -13.44 -25.83 -13.90
C ALA A 291 -13.96 -26.14 -12.49
#